data_AF-A0AAW5VHL7-F1
#
_entry.id   AF-A0AAW5VHL7-F1
#
_cell.length_a   1.000
_cell.length_b   1.000
_cell.length_c   1.000
_cell.angle_alpha   90.00
_cell.angle_beta   90.00
_cell.angle_gamma   90.00
#
_symmetry.space_group_name_H-M   'P 1'
#
loop_
_entity.id
_entity.type
_entity.pdbx_description
1 polymer ?
#
loop_
_entity_poly.entity_id
_entity_poly.type
_entity_poly.pdbx_seq_one_letter_code
_entity_poly.pdbx_strand_id
1 'polypeptide(L)'
;MKAGEYLTKFESMDTRKRPDSSEVYQIFVDFASLIVSLKEDDLEQIKKQVNLNLAKKLLSISGYLSEYSMFTNSKQCLHAALICHCIEDTFIDYRENIRYLVLIEFAAKKINVDFFNLVKSILPYCSVRTKENLENYINRDGSLNELKNFQIKFKMVEGYPTFLPE
;
A
#
# COMPACT_ATOMS: atom_id res chain seq x y z
N MET A 1 -3.07 20.27 -5.07
CA MET A 1 -2.69 19.29 -6.10
C MET A 1 -3.91 18.43 -6.39
N LYS A 2 -4.29 18.26 -7.66
CA LYS A 2 -5.40 17.37 -8.04
C LYS A 2 -4.92 15.91 -8.01
N ALA A 3 -5.82 14.95 -7.83
CA ALA A 3 -5.45 13.54 -7.72
C ALA A 3 -4.73 13.01 -8.98
N GLY A 4 -5.10 13.49 -10.18
CA GLY A 4 -4.38 13.16 -11.42
C GLY A 4 -2.94 13.66 -11.46
N GLU A 5 -2.63 14.79 -10.83
CA GLU A 5 -1.25 15.32 -10.77
C GLU A 5 -0.34 14.41 -9.93
N TYR A 6 -0.87 13.79 -8.88
CA TYR A 6 -0.15 12.76 -8.12
C TYR A 6 0.12 11.52 -8.96
N LEU A 7 -0.86 11.05 -9.75
CA LEU A 7 -0.66 9.88 -10.61
C LEU A 7 0.43 10.13 -11.65
N THR A 8 0.41 11.28 -12.35
CA THR A 8 1.49 11.66 -13.27
C THR A 8 2.84 11.72 -12.57
N LYS A 9 2.88 12.24 -11.34
CA LYS A 9 4.12 12.25 -10.55
C LYS A 9 4.60 10.84 -10.27
N PHE A 10 3.74 9.92 -9.84
CA PHE A 10 4.09 8.52 -9.59
C PHE A 10 4.54 7.81 -10.87
N GLU A 11 3.92 8.09 -12.01
CA GLU A 11 4.37 7.58 -13.30
C GLU A 11 5.80 8.00 -13.65
N SER A 12 6.24 9.18 -13.20
CA SER A 12 7.62 9.65 -13.42
C SER A 12 8.63 9.13 -12.39
N MET A 13 8.19 8.63 -11.23
CA MET A 13 9.07 8.15 -10.16
C MET A 13 9.77 6.83 -10.51
N ASP A 14 11.06 6.70 -10.18
CA ASP A 14 11.78 5.42 -10.25
C ASP A 14 11.55 4.59 -8.98
N THR A 15 10.61 3.66 -9.03
CA THR A 15 10.30 2.76 -7.91
C THR A 15 11.18 1.50 -7.88
N ARG A 16 12.30 1.47 -8.61
CA ARG A 16 13.33 0.42 -8.45
C ARG A 16 14.21 0.70 -7.23
N LYS A 17 14.22 1.94 -6.76
CA LYS A 17 14.94 2.38 -5.57
C LYS A 17 13.94 2.85 -4.53
N ARG A 18 14.29 2.63 -3.26
CA ARG A 18 13.58 3.22 -2.14
C ARG A 18 13.68 4.74 -2.20
N PRO A 19 12.60 5.48 -1.89
CA PRO A 19 12.72 6.89 -1.61
C PRO A 19 13.68 7.13 -0.45
N ASP A 20 14.60 8.07 -0.64
CA ASP A 20 15.63 8.48 0.31
C ASP A 20 15.22 9.71 1.14
N SER A 21 14.06 10.29 0.85
CA SER A 21 13.58 11.53 1.44
C SER A 21 12.20 11.37 2.06
N SER A 22 12.01 11.97 3.25
CA SER A 22 10.72 11.97 3.95
C SER A 22 9.60 12.67 3.19
N GLU A 23 9.96 13.67 2.39
CA GLU A 23 9.06 14.45 1.55
C GLU A 23 8.35 13.58 0.51
N VAL A 24 9.04 12.57 -0.03
CA VAL A 24 8.44 11.62 -0.98
C VAL A 24 7.37 10.77 -0.32
N TYR A 25 7.59 10.32 0.92
CA TYR A 25 6.58 9.59 1.68
C TYR A 25 5.38 10.48 2.01
N GLN A 26 5.62 11.75 2.35
CA GLN A 26 4.55 12.71 2.61
C GLN A 26 3.65 12.88 1.37
N ILE A 27 4.23 12.93 0.16
CA ILE A 27 3.46 13.00 -1.09
C ILE A 27 2.51 11.80 -1.22
N PHE A 28 2.92 10.59 -0.82
CA PHE A 28 2.05 9.41 -0.84
C PHE A 28 0.92 9.48 0.19
N VAL A 29 1.23 9.98 1.39
CA VAL A 29 0.23 10.20 2.46
C VAL A 29 -0.78 11.28 2.06
N ASP A 30 -0.32 12.37 1.45
CA ASP A 30 -1.18 13.44 0.94
C ASP A 30 -2.09 12.93 -0.18
N PHE A 31 -1.54 12.12 -1.09
CA PHE A 31 -2.34 11.45 -2.13
C PHE A 31 -3.44 10.60 -1.50
N ALA A 32 -3.11 9.75 -0.52
CA ALA A 32 -4.11 8.91 0.14
C ALA A 32 -5.19 9.73 0.87
N SER A 33 -4.78 10.82 1.51
CA SER A 33 -5.71 11.75 2.19
C SER A 33 -6.65 12.43 1.18
N LEU A 34 -6.13 12.81 0.01
CA LEU A 34 -6.94 13.35 -1.07
C LEU A 34 -7.95 12.32 -1.58
N ILE A 35 -7.53 11.08 -1.85
CA ILE A 35 -8.41 9.98 -2.29
C ILE A 35 -9.59 9.78 -1.33
N VAL A 36 -9.33 9.76 -0.03
CA VAL A 36 -10.35 9.60 1.01
C VAL A 36 -11.37 10.75 1.02
N SER A 37 -11.00 11.92 0.52
CA SER A 37 -11.87 13.10 0.43
C SER A 37 -12.64 13.23 -0.88
N LEU A 38 -12.33 12.40 -1.89
CA LEU A 38 -13.01 12.45 -3.19
C LEU A 38 -14.43 11.90 -3.10
N LYS A 39 -15.29 12.40 -3.99
CA LYS A 39 -16.58 11.77 -4.27
C LYS A 39 -16.37 10.48 -5.04
N GLU A 40 -17.35 9.58 -4.99
CA GLU A 40 -17.32 8.29 -5.69
C GLU A 40 -17.03 8.45 -7.20
N ASP A 41 -17.70 9.38 -7.88
CA ASP A 41 -17.47 9.64 -9.30
C ASP A 41 -16.02 10.06 -9.62
N ASP A 42 -15.44 10.94 -8.79
CA ASP A 42 -14.06 11.41 -8.95
C ASP A 42 -13.07 10.27 -8.69
N LEU A 43 -13.35 9.45 -7.67
CA LEU A 43 -12.56 8.27 -7.33
C LEU A 43 -12.54 7.26 -8.48
N GLU A 44 -13.70 6.99 -9.09
CA GLU A 44 -13.81 6.11 -10.24
C GLU A 44 -13.08 6.67 -11.47
N GLN A 45 -13.08 7.99 -11.67
CA GLN A 45 -12.26 8.62 -12.72
C GLN A 45 -10.75 8.45 -12.48
N ILE A 46 -10.31 8.49 -11.23
CA ILE A 46 -8.91 8.25 -10.87
C ILE A 46 -8.52 6.79 -11.13
N LYS A 47 -9.33 5.83 -10.71
CA LYS A 47 -9.08 4.40 -10.96
C LYS A 47 -8.97 4.09 -12.46
N LYS A 48 -9.79 4.72 -13.30
CA LYS A 48 -9.73 4.56 -14.77
C LYS A 48 -8.44 5.06 -15.41
N GLN A 49 -7.68 5.93 -14.75
CA GLN A 49 -6.38 6.41 -15.22
C GLN A 49 -5.23 5.44 -14.88
N VAL A 50 -5.48 4.45 -14.03
CA VAL A 50 -4.46 3.50 -13.59
C VAL A 50 -4.22 2.45 -14.67
N ASN A 51 -3.08 2.58 -15.35
CA ASN A 51 -2.56 1.55 -16.25
C ASN A 51 -1.69 0.53 -15.48
N LEU A 52 -1.33 -0.58 -16.14
CA LEU A 52 -0.53 -1.65 -15.53
C LEU A 52 0.83 -1.18 -14.99
N ASN A 53 1.46 -0.19 -15.60
CA ASN A 53 2.74 0.33 -15.12
C ASN A 53 2.55 1.12 -13.81
N LEU A 54 1.56 1.99 -13.76
CA LEU A 54 1.22 2.74 -12.55
C LEU A 54 0.76 1.81 -11.42
N ALA A 55 0.00 0.76 -11.74
CA ALA A 55 -0.36 -0.31 -10.81
C ALA A 55 0.89 -0.94 -10.13
N LYS A 56 1.91 -1.31 -10.91
CA LYS A 56 3.18 -1.84 -10.36
C LYS A 56 3.81 -0.86 -9.37
N LYS A 57 3.82 0.42 -9.73
CA LYS A 57 4.40 1.48 -8.91
C LYS A 57 3.62 1.68 -7.61
N LEU A 58 2.28 1.68 -7.67
CA LEU A 58 1.43 1.80 -6.48
C LEU A 58 1.68 0.65 -5.49
N LEU A 59 1.83 -0.59 -5.99
CA LEU A 59 2.22 -1.71 -5.13
C LEU A 59 3.62 -1.50 -4.52
N SER A 60 4.63 -1.14 -5.32
CA SER A 60 5.97 -0.85 -4.77
C SER A 60 5.94 0.27 -3.72
N ILE A 61 5.18 1.34 -3.97
CA ILE A 61 4.96 2.45 -3.03
C ILE A 61 4.33 1.94 -1.74
N SER A 62 3.35 1.04 -1.80
CA SER A 62 2.74 0.43 -0.60
C SER A 62 3.76 -0.33 0.26
N GLY A 63 4.73 -1.02 -0.38
CA GLY A 63 5.82 -1.70 0.30
C GLY A 63 6.75 -0.71 1.01
N TYR A 64 7.12 0.39 0.33
CA TYR A 64 7.96 1.44 0.92
C TYR A 64 7.25 2.16 2.07
N LEU A 65 5.95 2.43 1.95
CA LEU A 65 5.15 2.99 3.05
C LEU A 65 5.07 2.04 4.25
N SER A 66 5.04 0.73 4.02
CA SER A 66 5.08 -0.27 5.09
C SER A 66 6.41 -0.23 5.84
N GLU A 67 7.54 -0.19 5.13
CA GLU A 67 8.86 0.00 5.72
C GLU A 67 8.95 1.32 6.52
N TYR A 68 8.54 2.42 5.90
CA TYR A 68 8.60 3.76 6.50
C TYR A 68 7.67 3.91 7.70
N SER A 69 6.53 3.23 7.71
CA SER A 69 5.62 3.22 8.85
C SER A 69 6.27 2.63 10.10
N MET A 70 7.10 1.60 9.95
CA MET A 70 7.85 1.00 11.06
C MET A 70 8.96 1.94 11.54
N PHE A 71 9.58 2.69 10.63
CA PHE A 71 10.61 3.66 10.98
C PHE A 71 10.06 4.85 11.76
N THR A 72 8.89 5.36 11.34
CA THR A 72 8.27 6.58 11.90
C THR A 72 7.17 6.30 12.92
N ASN A 73 6.84 5.03 13.16
CA ASN A 73 5.71 4.61 13.97
C ASN A 73 4.36 5.22 13.49
N SER A 74 4.17 5.31 12.17
CA SER A 74 3.06 6.06 11.55
C SER A 74 1.95 5.16 10.99
N LYS A 75 0.78 5.17 11.64
CA LYS A 75 -0.46 4.53 11.13
C LYS A 75 -0.90 5.13 9.80
N GLN A 76 -0.65 6.41 9.56
CA GLN A 76 -1.05 7.10 8.32
C GLN A 76 -0.32 6.53 7.10
N CYS A 77 0.94 6.11 7.26
CA CYS A 77 1.69 5.44 6.19
C CYS A 77 1.05 4.09 5.82
N LEU A 78 0.62 3.30 6.81
CA LEU A 78 -0.09 2.04 6.55
C LEU A 78 -1.45 2.27 5.89
N HIS A 79 -2.17 3.30 6.31
CA HIS A 79 -3.43 3.69 5.66
C HIS A 79 -3.18 4.06 4.19
N ALA A 80 -2.16 4.86 3.92
CA ALA A 80 -1.78 5.22 2.55
C ALA A 80 -1.37 4.00 1.72
N ALA A 81 -0.65 3.04 2.31
CA ALA A 81 -0.29 1.79 1.65
C ALA A 81 -1.54 1.00 1.20
N LEU A 82 -2.57 0.90 2.04
CA LEU A 82 -3.83 0.24 1.66
C LEU A 82 -4.63 1.04 0.64
N ILE A 83 -4.59 2.37 0.67
CA ILE A 83 -5.21 3.19 -0.38
C ILE A 83 -4.52 2.94 -1.73
N CYS A 84 -3.20 2.74 -1.78
CA CYS A 84 -2.52 2.32 -3.01
C CYS A 84 -3.10 1.02 -3.56
N HIS A 85 -3.47 0.04 -2.72
CA HIS A 85 -4.17 -1.17 -3.15
C HIS A 85 -5.59 -0.88 -3.67
N CYS A 86 -6.38 -0.02 -3.02
CA CYS A 86 -7.71 0.35 -3.54
C CYS A 86 -7.63 1.03 -4.92
N ILE A 87 -6.60 1.83 -5.16
CA ILE A 87 -6.41 2.54 -6.44
C ILE A 87 -5.79 1.64 -7.51
N GLU A 88 -4.83 0.79 -7.15
CA GLU A 88 -4.29 -0.24 -8.04
C GLU A 88 -5.34 -1.28 -8.42
N ASP A 89 -6.39 -1.40 -7.62
CA ASP A 89 -7.59 -2.18 -7.86
C ASP A 89 -7.37 -3.67 -8.12
N THR A 90 -6.25 -4.28 -7.73
CA THR A 90 -5.87 -5.67 -8.05
C THR A 90 -5.64 -5.97 -9.54
N PHE A 91 -5.09 -5.01 -10.28
CA PHE A 91 -4.79 -5.11 -11.72
C PHE A 91 -3.69 -6.11 -12.10
N ILE A 92 -2.68 -6.30 -11.25
CA ILE A 92 -1.46 -7.02 -11.63
C ILE A 92 -1.65 -8.53 -11.58
N ASP A 93 -1.75 -9.05 -10.37
CA ASP A 93 -1.93 -10.45 -10.01
C ASP A 93 -2.36 -10.46 -8.54
N TYR A 94 -3.29 -11.35 -8.21
CA TYR A 94 -3.73 -11.62 -6.85
C TYR A 94 -2.59 -12.03 -5.92
N ARG A 95 -1.63 -12.84 -6.40
CA ARG A 95 -0.49 -13.30 -5.60
C ARG A 95 0.43 -12.16 -5.18
N GLU A 96 0.70 -11.24 -6.10
CA GLU A 96 1.54 -10.07 -5.81
C GLU A 96 0.82 -9.13 -4.85
N ASN A 97 -0.49 -8.94 -5.02
CA ASN A 97 -1.30 -8.17 -4.07
C ASN A 97 -1.26 -8.74 -2.64
N ILE A 98 -1.44 -10.06 -2.47
CA ILE A 98 -1.29 -10.73 -1.17
C ILE A 98 0.11 -10.47 -0.59
N ARG A 99 1.14 -10.59 -1.42
CA ARG A 99 2.53 -10.39 -0.99
C ARG A 99 2.72 -9.02 -0.34
N TYR A 100 2.20 -7.95 -0.94
CA TYR A 100 2.27 -6.61 -0.37
C TYR A 100 1.36 -6.44 0.85
N LEU A 101 0.16 -7.04 0.87
CA LEU A 101 -0.70 -7.03 2.07
C LEU A 101 0.00 -7.67 3.29
N VAL A 102 0.78 -8.73 3.07
CA VAL A 102 1.61 -9.36 4.11
C VAL A 102 2.67 -8.40 4.67
N LEU A 103 3.25 -7.54 3.82
CA LEU A 103 4.19 -6.50 4.28
C LEU A 103 3.49 -5.49 5.17
N ILE A 104 2.30 -5.03 4.77
CA ILE A 104 1.50 -4.05 5.51
C ILE A 104 1.04 -4.66 6.85
N GLU A 105 0.56 -5.90 6.86
CA GLU A 105 0.15 -6.59 8.09
C GLU A 105 1.33 -6.77 9.05
N PHE A 106 2.49 -7.19 8.55
CA PHE A 106 3.70 -7.31 9.36
C PHE A 106 4.10 -5.96 9.97
N ALA A 107 4.09 -4.89 9.16
CA ALA A 107 4.40 -3.54 9.62
C ALA A 107 3.39 -3.06 10.67
N ALA A 108 2.09 -3.31 10.47
CA ALA A 108 1.04 -3.01 11.42
C ALA A 108 1.27 -3.69 12.78
N LYS A 109 1.60 -4.99 12.78
CA LYS A 109 1.97 -5.73 14.00
C LYS A 109 3.19 -5.12 14.68
N LYS A 110 4.22 -4.71 13.93
CA LYS A 110 5.42 -4.09 14.48
C LYS A 110 5.18 -2.77 15.19
N ILE A 111 4.20 -1.99 14.73
CA ILE A 111 3.83 -0.70 15.33
C ILE A 111 2.54 -0.74 16.16
N ASN A 112 2.08 -1.95 16.53
CA ASN A 112 0.86 -2.17 17.33
C ASN A 112 -0.41 -1.52 16.75
N VAL A 113 -0.55 -1.52 15.42
CA VAL A 113 -1.77 -1.10 14.73
C VAL A 113 -2.64 -2.31 14.41
N ASP A 114 -3.93 -2.22 14.71
CA ASP A 114 -4.93 -3.23 14.34
C ASP A 114 -5.15 -3.21 12.81
N PHE A 115 -4.56 -4.19 12.14
CA PHE A 115 -4.64 -4.33 10.69
C PHE A 115 -6.07 -4.61 10.20
N PHE A 116 -6.86 -5.39 10.93
CA PHE A 116 -8.24 -5.69 10.55
C PHE A 116 -9.09 -4.41 10.50
N ASN A 117 -9.01 -3.60 11.56
CA ASN A 117 -9.71 -2.33 11.63
C ASN A 117 -9.21 -1.33 10.58
N LEU A 118 -7.91 -1.36 10.27
CA LEU A 118 -7.34 -0.52 9.21
C LEU A 118 -7.84 -0.92 7.81
N VAL A 119 -7.99 -2.21 7.53
CA VAL A 119 -8.59 -2.69 6.27
C VAL A 119 -10.07 -2.32 6.22
N LYS A 120 -10.83 -2.51 7.31
CA LYS A 120 -12.25 -2.12 7.34
C LYS A 120 -12.47 -0.63 7.09
N SER A 121 -11.57 0.25 7.54
CA SER A 121 -11.70 1.69 7.31
C SER A 121 -11.51 2.11 5.85
N ILE A 122 -10.83 1.31 5.02
CA ILE A 122 -10.57 1.66 3.61
C ILE A 122 -11.50 0.98 2.60
N LEU A 123 -12.28 -0.02 3.01
CA LEU A 123 -13.24 -0.69 2.12
C LEU A 123 -14.22 0.25 1.39
N PRO A 124 -14.70 1.37 1.96
CA PRO A 124 -15.58 2.29 1.24
C PRO A 124 -14.96 2.93 0.00
N TYR A 125 -13.62 2.95 -0.12
CA TYR A 125 -12.90 3.56 -1.26
C TYR A 125 -12.49 2.52 -2.32
N CYS A 126 -12.64 1.24 -2.00
CA CYS A 126 -12.26 0.15 -2.88
C CYS A 126 -13.40 -0.18 -3.87
N SER A 127 -13.06 -0.70 -5.06
CA SER A 127 -14.06 -1.33 -5.91
C SER A 127 -14.62 -2.60 -5.26
N VAL A 128 -15.68 -3.16 -5.82
CA VAL A 128 -16.22 -4.47 -5.40
C VAL A 128 -15.12 -5.54 -5.44
N ARG A 129 -14.32 -5.59 -6.52
CA ARG A 129 -13.24 -6.58 -6.70
C ARG A 129 -12.19 -6.47 -5.59
N THR A 130 -11.70 -5.26 -5.34
CA THR A 130 -10.65 -5.07 -4.33
C THR A 130 -11.18 -5.27 -2.92
N LYS A 131 -12.44 -4.89 -2.68
CA LYS A 131 -13.12 -5.17 -1.41
C LYS A 131 -13.19 -6.67 -1.13
N GLU A 132 -13.65 -7.48 -2.09
CA GLU A 132 -13.69 -8.93 -1.96
C GLU A 132 -12.31 -9.51 -1.66
N ASN A 133 -11.26 -9.06 -2.38
CA ASN A 133 -9.89 -9.50 -2.16
C ASN A 133 -9.37 -9.17 -0.75
N LEU A 134 -9.62 -7.95 -0.26
CA LEU A 134 -9.23 -7.53 1.08
C LEU A 134 -10.00 -8.28 2.17
N GLU A 135 -11.31 -8.49 1.97
CA GLU A 135 -12.13 -9.25 2.91
C GLU A 135 -11.71 -10.73 2.97
N ASN A 136 -11.41 -11.33 1.82
CA ASN A 136 -10.83 -12.67 1.77
C ASN A 136 -9.48 -12.73 2.47
N TYR A 137 -8.64 -11.71 2.31
CA TYR A 137 -7.34 -11.65 2.97
C TYR A 137 -7.46 -11.60 4.50
N ILE A 138 -8.28 -10.72 5.05
CA ILE A 138 -8.40 -10.55 6.52
C ILE A 138 -9.14 -11.69 7.22
N ASN A 139 -9.92 -12.49 6.48
CA ASN A 139 -10.66 -13.63 7.01
C ASN A 139 -9.89 -14.96 6.89
N ARG A 140 -8.75 -14.98 6.20
CA ARG A 140 -7.96 -16.20 6.01
C ARG A 140 -7.15 -16.54 7.27
N ASP A 141 -6.64 -17.76 7.32
CA ASP A 141 -5.73 -18.18 8.39
C ASP A 141 -4.46 -17.31 8.40
N GLY A 142 -4.24 -16.59 9.50
CA GLY A 142 -3.10 -15.69 9.67
C GLY A 142 -1.74 -16.38 9.65
N SER A 143 -1.66 -17.70 9.90
CA SER A 143 -0.41 -18.46 9.76
C SER A 143 0.10 -18.48 8.32
N LEU A 144 -0.81 -18.30 7.35
CA LEU A 144 -0.46 -18.18 5.94
C LEU A 144 0.16 -16.81 5.62
N ASN A 145 0.00 -15.80 6.48
CA ASN A 145 0.49 -14.42 6.29
C ASN A 145 1.91 -14.18 6.79
N GLU A 146 2.66 -15.24 7.12
CA GLU A 146 4.04 -15.07 7.57
C GLU A 146 4.97 -14.72 6.40
N LEU A 147 5.88 -13.77 6.59
CA LEU A 147 6.84 -13.32 5.56
C LEU A 147 7.60 -14.47 4.90
N LYS A 148 7.97 -15.50 5.67
CA LYS A 148 8.70 -16.70 5.19
C LYS A 148 7.93 -17.46 4.11
N ASN A 149 6.60 -17.47 4.16
CA ASN A 149 5.77 -18.13 3.16
C ASN A 149 5.82 -17.42 1.79
N PHE A 150 6.36 -16.20 1.76
CA PHE A 150 6.52 -15.38 0.56
C PHE A 150 7.98 -15.17 0.19
N GLN A 151 8.92 -15.90 0.82
CA GLN A 151 10.37 -15.74 0.63
C GLN A 151 10.79 -14.29 0.85
N ILE A 152 10.31 -13.70 1.95
CA ILE A 152 10.65 -12.34 2.36
C ILE A 152 11.28 -12.39 3.73
N LYS A 153 12.42 -11.71 3.86
CA LYS A 153 13.08 -11.47 5.14
C LYS A 153 12.94 -10.00 5.55
N PHE A 154 12.69 -9.78 6.83
CA PHE A 154 12.75 -8.46 7.45
C PHE A 154 14.13 -8.26 8.08
N LYS A 155 14.77 -7.11 7.82
CA LYS A 155 16.06 -6.73 8.42
C LYS A 155 16.10 -5.23 8.73
N MET A 156 16.96 -4.85 9.67
CA MET A 156 17.40 -3.47 9.82
C MET A 156 18.64 -3.26 8.96
N VAL A 157 18.57 -2.38 7.97
CA VAL A 157 19.70 -2.01 7.11
C VAL A 157 20.05 -0.57 7.42
N GLU A 158 21.23 -0.32 7.98
CA GLU A 158 21.67 1.02 8.41
C GLU A 158 20.67 1.73 9.34
N GLY A 159 19.98 0.97 10.20
CA GLY A 159 18.96 1.48 11.11
C GLY A 159 17.57 1.67 10.48
N TYR A 160 17.41 1.35 9.19
CA TYR A 160 16.13 1.43 8.48
C TYR A 160 15.43 0.05 8.36
N PRO A 161 14.15 -0.08 8.76
CA PRO A 161 13.36 -1.29 8.57
C PRO A 161 13.20 -1.62 7.08
N THR A 162 13.61 -2.83 6.68
CA THR A 162 13.72 -3.18 5.26
C THR A 162 13.19 -4.58 5.01
N PHE A 163 12.33 -4.73 3.99
CA PHE A 163 11.96 -6.02 3.42
C PHE A 163 12.89 -6.38 2.26
N LEU A 164 13.41 -7.59 2.29
CA LEU A 164 14.31 -8.12 1.27
C LEU A 164 13.78 -9.47 0.78
N PRO A 165 13.97 -9.83 -0.50
CA PRO A 165 13.82 -11.21 -0.94
C PRO A 165 14.75 -12.12 -0.12
N GLU A 166 14.24 -13.30 0.25
CA GLU A 166 15.05 -14.32 0.93
C GLU A 166 16.16 -14.85 0.03
#